data_AF-T1AUH4-F1
#
_entry.id   AF-T1AUH4-F1
#
_cell.length_a   1.000
_cell.length_b   1.000
_cell.length_c   1.000
_cell.angle_alpha   90.00
_cell.angle_beta   90.00
_cell.angle_gamma   90.00
#
_symmetry.space_group_name_H-M   'P 1'
#
loop_
_entity.id
_entity.type
_entity.pdbx_description
1 polymer ?
#
loop_
_entity_poly.entity_id
_entity_poly.type
_entity_poly.pdbx_seq_one_letter_code
_entity_poly.pdbx_strand_id
1 'polypeptide(L)'
;MLSASKGKDKYRIDYTQDGAAAIKTFEDVKAGILETSFDSRGDVLDQRLIKKEIGIEEAAKSFLTGIEGEVRVKEYSDVKIAKACPKCGSADIERDLEALGDKGAPIVPRYMCKSCGTLSYRLTDKYLERLVYSNKDMFSKEELDSLDRDSSAFMNELKGYIIRIFASKKIVEIK
;
A
#
# COMPACT_ATOMS: atom_id res chain seq x y z
N MET A 1 -15.45 9.69 11.19
CA MET A 1 -16.53 9.26 10.28
C MET A 1 -16.17 7.88 9.76
N LEU A 2 -17.05 6.89 9.89
CA LEU A 2 -16.83 5.51 9.46
C LEU A 2 -17.81 5.17 8.33
N SER A 3 -17.31 4.62 7.22
CA SER A 3 -18.17 4.04 6.18
C SER A 3 -17.48 2.85 5.53
N ALA A 4 -18.26 1.88 5.05
CA ALA A 4 -17.75 0.74 4.31
C ALA A 4 -18.33 0.69 2.90
N SER A 5 -17.61 0.05 1.99
CA SER A 5 -18.13 -0.32 0.68
C SER A 5 -17.66 -1.71 0.28
N LYS A 6 -18.52 -2.46 -0.41
CA LYS A 6 -18.31 -3.87 -0.73
C LYS A 6 -18.48 -4.11 -2.23
N GLY A 7 -17.52 -4.83 -2.80
CA GLY A 7 -17.57 -5.43 -4.14
C GLY A 7 -17.52 -6.95 -4.02
N LYS A 8 -17.52 -7.66 -5.15
CA LYS A 8 -17.48 -9.13 -5.18
C LYS A 8 -16.28 -9.69 -4.42
N ASP A 9 -15.10 -9.16 -4.71
CA ASP A 9 -13.81 -9.62 -4.17
C ASP A 9 -13.02 -8.49 -3.49
N LYS A 10 -13.74 -7.45 -3.05
CA LYS A 10 -13.13 -6.24 -2.47
C LYS A 10 -13.98 -5.68 -1.34
N TYR A 11 -13.31 -5.15 -0.32
CA TYR A 11 -13.92 -4.40 0.77
C TYR A 11 -13.11 -3.13 1.01
N ARG A 12 -13.78 -2.02 1.28
CA ARG A 12 -13.16 -0.73 1.59
C ARG A 12 -13.80 -0.16 2.83
N ILE A 13 -12.98 0.45 3.68
CA ILE A 13 -13.36 1.11 4.92
C ILE A 13 -12.74 2.50 4.92
N ASP A 14 -13.57 3.53 4.94
CA ASP A 14 -13.16 4.91 5.12
C ASP A 14 -13.38 5.26 6.60
N TYR A 15 -12.34 5.74 7.27
CA TYR A 15 -12.34 6.00 8.71
C TYR A 15 -11.53 7.25 9.06
N THR A 16 -11.60 7.66 10.33
CA THR A 16 -10.78 8.76 10.86
C THR A 16 -9.78 8.19 11.85
N GLN A 17 -8.50 8.52 11.69
CA GLN A 17 -7.41 8.13 12.58
C GLN A 17 -6.61 9.37 12.94
N ASP A 18 -6.46 9.66 14.24
CA ASP A 18 -5.70 10.81 14.75
C ASP A 18 -6.17 12.16 14.12
N GLY A 19 -7.47 12.30 13.89
CA GLY A 19 -8.08 13.49 13.28
C GLY A 19 -7.94 13.57 11.75
N ALA A 20 -7.28 12.61 11.10
CA ALA A 20 -7.11 12.57 9.64
C ALA A 20 -8.00 11.49 8.98
N ALA A 21 -8.46 11.76 7.76
CA ALA A 21 -9.17 10.76 6.95
C ALA A 21 -8.19 9.70 6.44
N ALA A 22 -8.56 8.44 6.61
CA ALA A 22 -7.80 7.28 6.18
C ALA A 22 -8.72 6.28 5.48
N ILE A 23 -8.14 5.48 4.59
CA ILE A 23 -8.87 4.45 3.85
C ILE A 23 -8.14 3.13 4.05
N LYS A 24 -8.90 2.04 4.21
CA LYS A 24 -8.36 0.69 4.23
C LYS A 24 -9.09 -0.18 3.23
N THR A 25 -8.36 -0.92 2.40
CA THR A 25 -8.93 -1.90 1.47
C THR A 25 -8.50 -3.32 1.84
N PHE A 26 -9.39 -4.27 1.56
CA PHE A 26 -9.17 -5.71 1.62
C PHE A 26 -9.55 -6.27 0.26
N GLU A 27 -8.61 -6.88 -0.44
CA GLU A 27 -8.81 -7.34 -1.82
C GLU A 27 -8.39 -8.80 -1.94
N ASP A 28 -9.28 -9.65 -2.48
CA ASP A 28 -8.92 -11.04 -2.78
C ASP A 28 -7.92 -11.04 -3.93
N VAL A 29 -6.79 -11.67 -3.70
CA VAL A 29 -5.72 -11.81 -4.68
C VAL A 29 -5.29 -13.28 -4.69
N LYS A 30 -4.64 -13.73 -5.77
CA LYS A 30 -4.24 -15.14 -5.91
C LYS A 30 -3.44 -15.67 -4.70
N ALA A 31 -2.67 -14.80 -4.05
CA ALA A 31 -1.81 -15.15 -2.93
C ALA A 31 -2.47 -15.04 -1.53
N GLY A 32 -3.68 -14.47 -1.42
CA GLY A 32 -4.35 -14.23 -0.13
C GLY A 32 -5.27 -13.03 -0.14
N ILE A 33 -5.40 -12.35 0.99
CA ILE A 33 -6.12 -11.06 1.09
C ILE A 33 -5.08 -9.95 1.18
N LEU A 34 -5.06 -9.06 0.20
CA LEU A 34 -4.22 -7.86 0.25
C LEU A 34 -4.91 -6.80 1.10
N GLU A 35 -4.33 -6.49 2.24
CA GLU A 35 -4.74 -5.36 3.07
C GLU A 35 -3.87 -4.15 2.74
N THR A 36 -4.50 -3.03 2.37
CA THR A 36 -3.78 -1.78 2.06
C THR A 36 -4.39 -0.62 2.83
N SER A 37 -3.54 0.17 3.49
CA SER A 37 -3.92 1.42 4.16
C SER A 37 -3.50 2.61 3.32
N PHE A 38 -4.36 3.63 3.22
CA PHE A 38 -4.14 4.84 2.43
C PHE A 38 -4.38 6.11 3.23
N ASP A 39 -3.74 7.19 2.82
CA ASP A 39 -4.14 8.54 3.20
C ASP A 39 -5.34 9.02 2.37
N SER A 40 -5.82 10.23 2.67
CA SER A 40 -6.94 10.87 1.95
C SER A 40 -6.65 11.20 0.48
N ARG A 41 -5.39 11.12 0.04
CA ARG A 41 -4.95 11.36 -1.34
C ARG A 41 -4.76 10.04 -2.10
N GLY A 42 -5.03 8.91 -1.47
CA GLY A 42 -4.82 7.58 -2.05
C GLY A 42 -3.36 7.14 -2.09
N ASP A 43 -2.47 7.80 -1.33
CA ASP A 43 -1.11 7.33 -1.14
C ASP A 43 -1.10 6.15 -0.18
N VAL A 44 -0.39 5.08 -0.54
CA VAL A 44 -0.26 3.90 0.34
C VAL A 44 0.61 4.26 1.55
N LEU A 45 0.07 3.96 2.73
CA LEU A 45 0.72 4.10 4.03
C LEU A 45 1.24 2.77 4.54
N ASP A 46 0.58 1.67 4.19
CA ASP A 46 0.92 0.32 4.62
C ASP A 46 0.28 -0.70 3.69
N GLN A 47 0.94 -1.84 3.47
CA GLN A 47 0.44 -2.91 2.63
C GLN A 47 0.97 -4.26 3.11
N ARG A 48 0.07 -5.22 3.31
CA ARG A 48 0.43 -6.58 3.74
C ARG A 48 -0.50 -7.63 3.15
N LEU A 49 0.03 -8.85 3.02
CA LEU A 49 -0.73 -10.00 2.57
C LEU A 49 -1.15 -10.84 3.76
N ILE A 50 -2.46 -10.98 3.97
CA ILE A 50 -3.04 -11.88 4.95
C ILE A 50 -3.21 -13.24 4.27
N LYS A 51 -2.61 -14.29 4.85
CA LYS A 51 -2.83 -15.65 4.36
C LYS A 51 -4.31 -16.01 4.52
N LYS A 52 -4.87 -16.63 3.48
CA LYS A 52 -6.31 -16.91 3.38
C LYS A 52 -6.72 -18.05 4.30
N GLU A 53 -6.87 -17.73 5.58
CA GLU A 53 -7.50 -18.58 6.59
C GLU A 53 -8.96 -18.17 6.82
N ILE A 54 -9.28 -16.91 6.49
CA ILE A 54 -10.60 -16.28 6.65
C ILE A 54 -11.04 -15.61 5.35
N GLY A 55 -12.34 -15.27 5.24
CA GLY A 55 -12.89 -14.52 4.11
C GLY A 55 -12.61 -13.01 4.21
N ILE A 56 -12.71 -12.28 3.09
CA ILE A 56 -12.48 -10.82 3.01
C ILE A 56 -13.37 -10.06 3.97
N GLU A 57 -14.64 -10.45 4.08
CA GLU A 57 -15.60 -9.80 4.98
C GLU A 57 -15.24 -9.99 6.45
N GLU A 58 -14.74 -11.16 6.81
CA GLU A 58 -14.29 -11.46 8.16
C GLU A 58 -13.00 -10.69 8.49
N ALA A 59 -12.06 -10.60 7.53
CA ALA A 59 -10.86 -9.77 7.66
C ALA A 59 -11.23 -8.29 7.86
N ALA A 60 -12.17 -7.77 7.06
CA ALA A 60 -12.67 -6.40 7.17
C ALA A 60 -13.38 -6.15 8.52
N LYS A 61 -14.24 -7.07 8.96
CA LYS A 61 -14.91 -6.98 10.28
C LYS A 61 -13.92 -7.04 11.44
N SER A 62 -12.87 -7.84 11.33
CA SER A 62 -11.82 -7.94 12.34
C SER A 62 -11.02 -6.64 12.51
N PHE A 63 -10.93 -5.83 11.47
CA PHE A 63 -10.39 -4.47 11.58
C PHE A 63 -11.37 -3.50 12.26
N LEU A 64 -12.67 -3.68 12.05
CA LEU A 64 -13.72 -2.82 12.58
C LEU A 64 -13.99 -3.02 14.09
N THR A 65 -13.62 -4.16 14.67
CA THR A 65 -13.85 -4.45 16.10
C THR A 65 -13.17 -3.46 17.06
N GLY A 66 -12.21 -2.67 16.58
CA GLY A 66 -11.54 -1.60 17.33
C GLY A 66 -11.95 -0.17 16.95
N ILE A 67 -12.97 0.02 16.11
CA ILE A 67 -13.37 1.34 15.59
C ILE A 67 -14.84 1.62 15.96
N GLU A 68 -15.07 2.67 16.74
CA GLU A 68 -16.42 3.11 17.09
C GLU A 68 -17.12 3.75 15.87
N GLY A 69 -18.33 3.27 15.56
CA GLY A 69 -19.22 3.88 14.57
C GLY A 69 -20.16 2.90 13.87
N GLU A 70 -21.29 3.40 13.36
CA GLU A 70 -22.17 2.61 12.52
C GLU A 70 -21.59 2.45 11.10
N VAL A 71 -21.51 1.20 10.64
CA VAL A 71 -20.99 0.88 9.31
C VAL A 71 -22.13 0.90 8.29
N ARG A 72 -22.21 1.96 7.49
CA ARG A 72 -23.07 1.98 6.30
C ARG A 72 -22.32 1.40 5.11
N VAL A 73 -22.82 0.31 4.55
CA VAL A 73 -22.21 -0.37 3.39
C VAL A 73 -22.78 0.20 2.09
N LYS A 74 -21.89 0.68 1.21
CA LYS A 74 -22.22 1.16 -0.15
C LYS A 74 -21.56 0.29 -1.23
N GLU A 75 -21.84 0.59 -2.49
CA GLU A 75 -21.11 0.02 -3.63
C GLU A 75 -19.64 0.43 -3.60
N TYR A 76 -18.76 -0.52 -3.92
CA TYR A 76 -17.31 -0.33 -3.90
C TYR A 76 -16.83 0.65 -4.98
N SER A 77 -15.90 1.52 -4.59
CA SER A 77 -15.12 2.33 -5.52
C SER A 77 -13.63 2.20 -5.21
N ASP A 78 -12.83 2.04 -6.26
CA ASP A 78 -11.38 1.93 -6.13
C ASP A 78 -10.77 3.21 -5.53
N VAL A 79 -9.73 3.02 -4.73
CA VAL A 79 -8.92 4.12 -4.22
C VAL A 79 -8.00 4.60 -5.34
N LYS A 80 -8.20 5.84 -5.79
CA LYS A 80 -7.36 6.49 -6.80
C LYS A 80 -6.29 7.33 -6.13
N ILE A 81 -5.07 7.26 -6.65
CA ILE A 81 -3.98 8.14 -6.25
C ILE A 81 -4.18 9.53 -6.87
N ALA A 82 -4.10 10.59 -6.07
CA ALA A 82 -4.23 11.97 -6.52
C ALA A 82 -2.92 12.48 -7.17
N LYS A 83 -2.42 11.75 -8.19
CA LYS A 83 -1.16 12.02 -8.89
C LYS A 83 -1.30 11.77 -10.39
N ALA A 84 -0.39 12.39 -11.15
CA ALA A 84 -0.31 12.25 -12.60
C ALA A 84 0.79 11.25 -13.00
N CYS A 85 0.61 10.60 -14.15
CA CYS A 85 1.57 9.66 -14.70
C CYS A 85 2.87 10.42 -15.01
N PRO A 86 4.03 9.98 -14.50
CA PRO A 86 5.29 10.68 -14.71
C PRO A 86 5.77 10.66 -16.18
N LYS A 87 5.16 9.83 -17.04
CA LYS A 87 5.50 9.75 -18.47
C LYS A 87 4.59 10.60 -19.36
N CYS A 88 3.27 10.56 -19.16
CA CYS A 88 2.30 11.21 -20.06
C CYS A 88 1.42 12.27 -19.39
N GLY A 89 1.54 12.49 -18.08
CA GLY A 89 0.75 13.47 -17.34
C GLY A 89 -0.72 13.08 -17.08
N SER A 90 -1.19 11.94 -17.58
CA SER A 90 -2.57 11.46 -17.33
C SER A 90 -2.80 11.13 -15.86
N ALA A 91 -3.97 11.49 -15.33
CA ALA A 91 -4.42 11.10 -13.99
C ALA A 91 -5.06 9.70 -13.94
N ASP A 92 -5.19 9.03 -15.09
CA ASP A 92 -5.79 7.70 -15.18
C ASP A 92 -4.77 6.61 -14.81
N ILE A 93 -4.54 6.50 -13.50
CA ILE A 93 -3.58 5.60 -12.86
C ILE A 93 -4.34 4.64 -11.95
N GLU A 94 -4.16 3.34 -12.18
CA GLU A 94 -4.75 2.29 -11.36
C GLU A 94 -3.68 1.49 -10.64
N ARG A 95 -4.04 0.94 -9.47
CA ARG A 95 -3.17 -0.02 -8.77
C ARG A 95 -3.01 -1.28 -9.59
N ASP A 96 -1.78 -1.75 -9.67
CA ASP A 96 -1.41 -3.00 -10.34
C ASP A 96 -1.24 -4.10 -9.30
N LEU A 97 -2.26 -4.96 -9.21
CA LEU A 97 -2.36 -6.05 -8.23
C LEU A 97 -1.80 -7.38 -8.76
N GLU A 98 -1.28 -7.42 -9.99
CA GLU A 98 -0.88 -8.68 -10.62
C GLU A 98 0.49 -9.19 -10.15
N ALA A 99 1.34 -8.33 -9.58
CA ALA A 99 2.68 -8.71 -9.13
C ALA A 99 2.88 -8.72 -7.62
N LEU A 100 1.85 -9.16 -6.90
CA LEU A 100 2.01 -9.48 -5.49
C LEU A 100 2.90 -10.71 -5.42
N GLY A 101 4.16 -10.47 -5.02
CA GLY A 101 5.29 -11.38 -5.22
C GLY A 101 5.27 -12.64 -4.36
N ASP A 102 6.28 -13.46 -4.62
CA ASP A 102 6.55 -14.73 -3.93
C ASP A 102 6.66 -14.60 -2.40
N LYS A 103 6.51 -15.72 -1.71
CA LYS A 103 6.60 -15.81 -0.25
C LYS A 103 7.90 -15.20 0.27
N GLY A 104 7.79 -14.22 1.18
CA GLY A 104 8.92 -13.68 1.94
C GLY A 104 9.47 -12.33 1.47
N ALA A 105 8.93 -11.75 0.39
CA ALA A 105 9.29 -10.40 -0.03
C ALA A 105 8.20 -9.38 0.38
N PRO A 106 8.57 -8.19 0.87
CA PRO A 106 7.63 -7.12 1.13
C PRO A 106 6.94 -6.67 -0.16
N ILE A 107 5.64 -6.38 -0.07
CA ILE A 107 4.82 -6.00 -1.22
C ILE A 107 4.91 -4.51 -1.44
N VAL A 108 5.51 -4.11 -2.56
CA VAL A 108 5.66 -2.72 -2.97
C VAL A 108 4.47 -2.27 -3.83
N PRO A 109 3.81 -1.14 -3.51
CA PRO A 109 2.72 -0.60 -4.31
C PRO A 109 3.17 -0.27 -5.74
N ARG A 110 2.48 -0.86 -6.72
CA ARG A 110 2.68 -0.55 -8.14
C ARG A 110 1.40 0.00 -8.74
N TYR A 111 1.59 0.77 -9.81
CA TYR A 111 0.53 1.42 -10.54
C TYR A 111 0.77 1.35 -12.03
N MET A 112 -0.31 1.22 -12.80
CA MET A 112 -0.29 1.25 -14.25
C MET A 112 -1.10 2.44 -14.75
N CYS A 113 -0.50 3.27 -15.60
CA CYS A 113 -1.24 4.32 -16.30
C CYS A 113 -2.06 3.69 -17.44
N LYS A 114 -3.37 3.87 -17.45
CA LYS A 114 -4.26 3.34 -18.50
C LYS A 114 -4.08 4.03 -19.84
N SER A 115 -3.65 5.28 -19.84
CA SER A 115 -3.46 6.04 -21.07
C SER A 115 -2.20 5.65 -21.85
N CYS A 116 -1.11 5.29 -21.16
CA CYS A 116 0.18 5.00 -21.84
C CYS A 116 0.83 3.66 -21.44
N GLY A 117 0.17 2.86 -20.61
CA GLY A 117 0.63 1.54 -20.16
C GLY A 117 1.87 1.57 -19.25
N THR A 118 2.32 2.74 -18.81
CA THR A 118 3.55 2.84 -18.04
C THR A 118 3.35 2.36 -16.61
N LEU A 119 4.22 1.44 -16.19
CA LEU A 119 4.29 0.97 -14.82
C LEU A 119 5.05 1.97 -13.97
N SER A 120 4.55 2.21 -12.77
CA SER A 120 5.09 3.18 -11.83
C SER A 120 4.93 2.71 -10.39
N TYR A 121 5.66 3.32 -9.47
CA TYR A 121 5.56 3.03 -8.05
C TYR A 121 5.60 4.33 -7.24
N ARG A 122 5.11 4.28 -5.99
CA ARG A 122 5.17 5.40 -5.05
C ARG A 122 5.30 4.88 -3.63
N LEU A 123 6.30 5.41 -2.92
CA LEU A 123 6.58 5.06 -1.54
C LEU A 123 6.55 6.34 -0.73
N THR A 124 5.60 6.41 0.21
CA THR A 124 5.61 7.44 1.23
C THR A 124 6.67 7.11 2.27
N ASP A 125 7.18 8.13 2.96
CA ASP A 125 8.16 7.91 4.04
C ASP A 125 7.57 7.00 5.13
N LYS A 126 6.29 7.21 5.47
CA LYS A 126 5.54 6.36 6.41
C LYS A 126 5.44 4.90 5.96
N TYR A 127 5.26 4.65 4.67
CA TYR A 127 5.28 3.29 4.14
C TYR A 127 6.67 2.67 4.25
N LEU A 128 7.74 3.40 3.89
CA LEU A 128 9.11 2.92 4.00
C LEU A 128 9.49 2.61 5.45
N GLU A 129 9.13 3.48 6.38
CA GLU A 129 9.31 3.23 7.82
C GLU A 129 8.63 1.92 8.24
N ARG A 130 7.34 1.75 7.92
CA ARG A 130 6.61 0.52 8.26
C ARG A 130 7.22 -0.72 7.64
N LEU A 131 7.68 -0.62 6.39
CA LEU A 131 8.35 -1.69 5.68
C LEU A 131 9.58 -2.17 6.46
N VAL A 132 10.44 -1.24 6.88
CA VAL A 132 11.67 -1.54 7.61
C VAL A 132 11.36 -2.14 8.98
N TYR A 133 10.50 -1.48 9.77
CA TYR A 133 10.21 -1.93 11.14
C TYR A 133 9.45 -3.26 11.20
N SER A 134 8.66 -3.58 10.17
CA SER A 134 7.90 -4.83 10.11
C SER A 134 8.71 -6.01 9.54
N ASN A 135 9.89 -5.76 8.98
CA ASN A 135 10.74 -6.76 8.33
C ASN A 135 12.20 -6.62 8.78
N LYS A 136 12.45 -6.32 10.06
CA LYS A 136 13.81 -6.14 10.62
C LYS A 136 14.70 -7.38 10.41
N ASP A 137 14.10 -8.55 10.33
CA ASP A 137 14.75 -9.84 10.05
C ASP A 137 15.36 -9.92 8.64
N MET A 138 14.97 -9.05 7.72
CA MET A 138 15.56 -8.96 6.38
C MET A 138 16.87 -8.16 6.34
N PHE A 139 17.22 -7.44 7.41
CA PHE A 139 18.37 -6.55 7.45
C PHE A 139 19.53 -7.18 8.23
N SER A 140 20.75 -6.91 7.78
CA SER A 140 21.95 -7.30 8.49
C SER A 140 22.07 -6.54 9.81
N LYS A 141 22.94 -7.04 10.71
CA LYS A 141 23.22 -6.33 11.97
C LYS A 141 23.76 -4.92 11.71
N GLU A 142 24.64 -4.77 10.73
CA GLU A 142 25.24 -3.48 10.36
C GLU A 142 24.19 -2.50 9.82
N GLU A 143 23.22 -2.98 9.05
CA GLU A 143 22.09 -2.18 8.57
C GLU A 143 21.20 -1.72 9.72
N LEU A 144 20.90 -2.60 10.68
CA LEU A 144 20.13 -2.26 11.88
C LEU A 144 20.88 -1.28 12.78
N ASP A 145 22.19 -1.47 12.99
CA ASP A 145 23.04 -0.54 13.74
C ASP A 145 23.07 0.85 13.05
N SER A 146 23.06 0.88 11.71
CA SER A 146 22.96 2.13 10.94
C SER A 146 21.60 2.81 11.07
N LEU A 147 20.51 2.04 11.07
CA LEU A 147 19.15 2.54 11.31
C LEU A 147 19.04 3.20 12.70
N ASP A 148 19.61 2.58 13.72
CA ASP A 148 19.58 3.08 15.10
C ASP A 148 20.45 4.35 15.28
N ARG A 149 21.58 4.44 14.54
CA ARG A 149 22.48 5.60 14.57
C ARG A 149 21.94 6.80 13.80
N ASP A 150 21.45 6.59 12.58
CA ASP A 150 20.93 7.64 11.70
C ASP A 150 19.84 7.08 10.77
N SER A 151 18.60 7.07 11.28
CA SER A 151 17.43 6.60 10.55
C SER A 151 17.19 7.38 9.25
N SER A 152 17.49 8.69 9.22
CA SER A 152 17.27 9.50 8.01
C SER A 152 18.25 9.13 6.90
N ALA A 153 19.53 8.95 7.22
CA ALA A 153 20.52 8.49 6.26
C ALA A 153 20.19 7.08 5.74
N PHE A 154 19.82 6.17 6.64
CA PHE A 154 19.41 4.81 6.29
C PHE A 154 18.22 4.78 5.32
N MET A 155 17.16 5.52 5.62
CA MET A 155 15.96 5.57 4.76
C MET A 155 16.26 6.14 3.38
N ASN A 156 17.12 7.17 3.29
CA ASN A 156 17.55 7.74 2.02
C ASN A 156 18.37 6.74 1.18
N GLU A 157 19.25 5.98 1.82
CA GLU A 157 20.03 4.94 1.15
C GLU A 157 19.11 3.83 0.62
N LEU A 158 18.20 3.33 1.47
CA LEU A 158 17.20 2.32 1.10
C LEU A 158 16.34 2.78 -0.08
N LYS A 159 15.83 4.02 -0.04
CA LYS A 159 15.07 4.61 -1.14
C LYS A 159 15.89 4.65 -2.43
N GLY A 160 17.18 4.98 -2.34
CA GLY A 160 18.12 4.93 -3.45
C GLY A 160 18.26 3.54 -4.08
N TYR A 161 18.39 2.49 -3.26
CA TYR A 161 18.42 1.11 -3.76
C TYR A 161 17.12 0.72 -4.46
N ILE A 162 15.98 1.03 -3.85
CA ILE A 162 14.67 0.73 -4.42
C ILE A 162 14.51 1.43 -5.78
N ILE A 163 14.86 2.72 -5.89
CA ILE A 163 14.84 3.47 -7.16
C ILE A 163 15.65 2.75 -8.24
N ARG A 164 16.88 2.30 -7.94
CA ARG A 164 17.74 1.59 -8.91
C ARG A 164 17.13 0.27 -9.37
N ILE A 165 16.55 -0.50 -8.46
CA ILE A 165 15.89 -1.78 -8.78
C ILE A 165 14.69 -1.54 -9.71
N PHE A 166 13.81 -0.60 -9.38
CA PHE A 166 12.62 -0.32 -10.20
C PHE A 166 13.00 0.30 -11.56
N ALA A 167 14.00 1.18 -11.60
CA ALA A 167 14.53 1.74 -12.84
C ALA A 167 15.07 0.65 -13.78
N SER A 168 15.76 -0.37 -13.26
CA SER A 168 16.23 -1.52 -14.06
C SER A 168 15.09 -2.30 -14.73
N LYS A 169 13.89 -2.26 -14.12
CA LYS A 169 12.66 -2.89 -14.62
C LYS A 169 11.78 -1.95 -15.44
N LYS A 170 12.25 -0.74 -15.77
CA LYS A 170 11.50 0.32 -16.47
C LYS A 170 10.21 0.75 -15.74
N ILE A 171 10.22 0.66 -14.41
CA ILE A 171 9.13 1.13 -13.56
C ILE A 171 9.55 2.47 -12.96
N VAL A 172 8.73 3.50 -13.12
CA VAL A 172 9.08 4.89 -12.81
C VAL A 172 8.45 5.39 -11.51
N GLU A 173 9.16 6.23 -10.76
CA GLU A 173 8.63 6.81 -9.51
C GLU A 173 7.57 7.88 -9.79
N ILE A 174 6.46 7.85 -9.05
CA ILE A 174 5.48 8.94 -8.97
C ILE A 174 5.89 9.90 -7.84
N LYS A 175 6.27 11.12 -8.19
CA LYS A 175 6.65 12.19 -7.25
C LYS A 175 5.45 12.82 -6.54
#